data_AF-A0A6C0FCT1-F1
#
_entry.id   AF-A0A6C0FCT1-F1
#
_cell.length_a   1.000
_cell.length_b   1.000
_cell.length_c   1.000
_cell.angle_alpha   90.00
_cell.angle_beta   90.00
_cell.angle_gamma   90.00
#
_symmetry.space_group_name_H-M   'P 1'
#
loop_
_entity.id
_entity.type
_entity.pdbx_description
1 polymer ?
#
loop_
_entity_poly.entity_id
_entity_poly.type
_entity_poly.pdbx_seq_one_letter_code
_entity_poly.pdbx_strand_id
1 'polypeptide(L)'
;MTQDSSNTPIRYNGKVKWFTAEKGFGIITYTSEESGTTEYFAHHSNIKTNVPVRTYLIDNEEVVFTPSSDDNGKLKALDIRAPENKELVCVNKKSSATSTKRHPKNTTSFKPQQSASDMRIITGWMAHCAAVNNGLTSHDLTILDPFFPGLGFVEVNKAVAKEHALPDRATESVWFDFIKEEIDIVKKKHCGDSSEEFMKLWHGDSHLIADDGISKGEWKNDCHRINGVINTIASMFKMEVKSTRVNLYRDGNDWKPYHHDAAAIKDNMKKVQNITVAINFGGCREVSFQNAATESTVSFPMLDGYIYSFGREVNVLWKHGILKGHPQSPPRMSIILWGWSEQVEPQVFK
;
A
#
# COMPACT_ATOMS: atom_id res chain seq x y z
N MET A 1 35.14 82.64 -13.81
CA MET A 1 34.07 82.46 -14.81
C MET A 1 33.95 80.95 -15.04
N THR A 2 33.00 80.31 -14.34
CA THR A 2 31.79 79.64 -14.92
C THR A 2 32.18 78.37 -15.69
N GLN A 3 31.73 77.15 -15.40
CA GLN A 3 30.51 76.65 -14.76
C GLN A 3 30.82 75.27 -14.15
N ASP A 4 30.19 74.87 -13.06
CA ASP A 4 30.05 73.44 -12.71
C ASP A 4 28.54 73.14 -12.70
N SER A 5 28.07 72.55 -13.79
CA SER A 5 26.70 72.13 -13.98
C SER A 5 26.46 70.86 -13.20
N SER A 6 25.41 70.86 -12.37
CA SER A 6 24.92 69.71 -11.63
C SER A 6 24.61 68.53 -12.57
N ASN A 7 25.56 67.59 -12.72
CA ASN A 7 25.41 66.38 -13.53
C ASN A 7 24.49 65.38 -12.81
N THR A 8 23.19 65.63 -12.86
CA THR A 8 22.19 64.68 -12.36
C THR A 8 22.11 63.53 -13.36
N PRO A 9 22.37 62.27 -12.95
CA PRO A 9 22.33 61.14 -13.88
C PRO A 9 20.93 61.03 -14.50
N ILE A 10 20.89 60.87 -15.82
CA ILE A 10 19.65 60.64 -16.57
C ILE A 10 18.99 59.37 -16.03
N ARG A 11 17.71 59.46 -15.66
CA ARG A 11 16.92 58.37 -15.10
C ARG A 11 15.71 58.08 -15.97
N TYR A 12 15.46 56.79 -16.21
CA TYR A 12 14.32 56.30 -16.99
C TYR A 12 13.30 55.63 -16.06
N ASN A 13 12.02 55.91 -16.30
CA ASN A 13 10.89 55.25 -15.65
C ASN A 13 10.51 54.02 -16.48
N GLY A 14 10.93 52.84 -16.02
CA GLY A 14 10.68 51.58 -16.69
C GLY A 14 9.65 50.70 -15.97
N LYS A 15 9.28 49.62 -16.64
CA LYS A 15 8.50 48.52 -16.06
C LYS A 15 9.27 47.21 -16.16
N VAL A 16 9.17 46.38 -15.15
CA VAL A 16 9.82 45.07 -15.14
C VAL A 16 9.02 44.13 -16.03
N LYS A 17 9.65 43.57 -17.07
CA LYS A 17 9.03 42.58 -17.97
C LYS A 17 9.11 41.17 -17.39
N TRP A 18 10.22 40.85 -16.74
CA TRP A 18 10.39 39.63 -15.93
C TRP A 18 11.68 39.73 -15.12
N PHE A 19 11.76 39.01 -14.01
CA PHE A 19 12.97 38.87 -13.20
C PHE A 19 12.95 37.53 -12.48
N THR A 20 14.06 36.78 -12.50
CA THR A 20 14.19 35.51 -11.78
C THR A 20 14.97 35.73 -10.48
N ALA A 21 14.30 35.66 -9.33
CA ALA A 21 14.93 35.89 -8.03
C ALA A 21 16.00 34.84 -7.66
N GLU A 22 15.87 33.61 -8.16
CA GLU A 22 16.85 32.53 -7.97
C GLU A 22 18.15 32.80 -8.74
N LYS A 23 18.03 33.32 -9.96
CA LYS A 23 19.18 33.59 -10.85
C LYS A 23 19.73 35.02 -10.70
N GLY A 24 18.98 35.94 -10.12
CA GLY A 24 19.41 37.31 -9.82
C GLY A 24 19.42 38.28 -11.00
N PHE A 25 18.69 37.99 -12.08
CA PHE A 25 18.61 38.88 -13.24
C PHE A 25 17.24 38.91 -13.90
N GLY A 26 17.00 39.93 -14.72
CA GLY A 26 15.74 40.17 -15.41
C GLY A 26 15.85 41.21 -16.53
N ILE A 27 14.70 41.62 -17.04
CA ILE A 27 14.56 42.63 -18.09
C ILE A 27 13.60 43.72 -17.63
N ILE A 28 14.02 44.97 -17.78
CA ILE A 28 13.20 46.18 -17.60
C ILE A 28 12.94 46.76 -18.99
N THR A 29 11.69 47.08 -19.29
CA THR A 29 11.29 47.80 -20.49
C THR A 29 11.15 49.29 -20.19
N TYR A 30 11.62 50.12 -21.10
CA TYR A 30 11.37 51.56 -21.13
C TYR A 30 10.70 51.89 -22.47
N THR A 31 9.57 52.60 -22.42
CA THR A 31 8.84 53.01 -23.63
C THR A 31 9.02 54.50 -23.82
N SER A 32 9.67 54.88 -24.91
CA SER A 32 9.78 56.27 -25.38
C SER A 32 8.76 56.55 -26.48
N GLU A 33 8.25 57.77 -26.56
CA GLU A 33 7.33 58.19 -27.63
C GLU A 33 7.99 58.18 -29.02
N GLU A 34 9.31 58.34 -29.10
CA GLU A 34 10.05 58.46 -30.37
C GLU A 34 10.65 57.14 -30.88
N SER A 35 11.09 56.26 -29.98
CA SER A 35 11.88 55.05 -30.30
C SER A 35 11.22 53.73 -29.92
N GLY A 36 9.98 53.77 -29.41
CA GLY A 36 9.24 52.58 -29.00
C GLY A 36 9.76 51.97 -27.69
N THR A 37 9.54 50.67 -27.51
CA THR A 37 9.90 49.96 -26.28
C THR A 37 11.29 49.35 -26.37
N THR A 38 12.18 49.78 -25.49
CA THR A 38 13.57 49.32 -25.37
C THR A 38 13.74 48.43 -24.13
N GLU A 39 14.56 47.39 -24.24
CA GLU A 39 14.83 46.44 -23.15
C GLU A 39 16.22 46.67 -22.51
N TYR A 40 16.25 46.68 -21.18
CA TYR A 40 17.45 46.86 -20.37
C TYR A 40 17.63 45.65 -19.46
N PHE A 41 18.86 45.12 -19.43
CA PHE A 41 19.21 44.02 -18.54
C PHE A 41 19.35 44.49 -17.09
N ALA A 42 18.58 43.89 -16.19
CA ALA A 42 18.61 44.16 -14.76
C ALA A 42 19.37 43.05 -14.01
N HIS A 43 20.31 43.42 -13.15
CA HIS A 43 21.01 42.49 -12.26
C HIS A 43 20.78 42.88 -10.80
N HIS A 44 20.66 41.90 -9.91
CA HIS A 44 20.29 42.11 -8.50
C HIS A 44 21.26 43.05 -7.75
N SER A 45 22.54 43.10 -8.14
CA SER A 45 23.56 43.99 -7.58
C SER A 45 23.29 45.48 -7.85
N ASN A 46 22.53 45.77 -8.90
CA ASN A 46 22.19 47.14 -9.30
C ASN A 46 20.89 47.63 -8.65
N ILE A 47 20.15 46.76 -7.97
CA ILE A 47 18.93 47.12 -7.23
C ILE A 47 19.33 47.77 -5.91
N LYS A 48 18.93 49.02 -5.71
CA LYS A 48 19.21 49.79 -4.50
C LYS A 48 17.98 49.84 -3.62
N THR A 49 18.15 49.38 -2.39
CA THR A 49 17.14 49.39 -1.34
C THR A 49 17.71 50.12 -0.13
N ASN A 50 16.85 50.76 0.66
CA ASN A 50 17.26 51.50 1.85
C ASN A 50 17.41 50.57 3.09
N VAL A 51 17.18 49.27 2.93
CA VAL A 51 17.20 48.26 3.99
C VAL A 51 17.92 46.99 3.51
N PRO A 52 18.59 46.23 4.40
CA PRO A 52 19.26 44.99 4.03
C PRO A 52 18.24 43.88 3.75
N VAL A 53 17.78 43.78 2.50
CA VAL A 53 16.87 42.74 2.01
C VAL A 53 17.46 42.02 0.81
N ARG A 54 17.02 40.77 0.58
CA ARG A 54 17.31 40.08 -0.67
C ARG A 54 16.64 40.86 -1.81
N THR A 55 17.42 41.40 -2.73
CA THR A 55 16.91 42.21 -3.83
C THR A 55 16.31 41.34 -4.93
N TYR A 56 15.08 41.67 -5.34
CA TYR A 56 14.40 41.10 -6.49
C TYR A 56 13.38 42.11 -7.01
N LEU A 57 12.93 41.90 -8.24
CA LEU A 57 11.86 42.64 -8.89
C LEU A 57 10.72 41.68 -9.22
N ILE A 58 9.49 42.18 -9.31
CA ILE A 58 8.33 41.40 -9.76
C ILE A 58 7.85 41.86 -11.13
N ASP A 59 7.10 41.00 -11.83
CA ASP A 59 6.49 41.35 -13.12
C ASP A 59 5.60 42.59 -13.02
N ASN A 60 5.67 43.45 -14.03
CA ASN A 60 5.00 44.75 -14.13
C ASN A 60 5.34 45.79 -13.04
N GLU A 61 6.34 45.56 -12.19
CA GLU A 61 6.77 46.53 -11.19
C GLU A 61 7.36 47.78 -11.85
N GLU A 62 6.95 48.97 -11.38
CA GLU A 62 7.48 50.25 -11.85
C GLU A 62 8.81 50.54 -11.16
N VAL A 63 9.81 50.92 -11.95
CA VAL A 63 11.18 51.16 -11.46
C VAL A 63 11.79 52.38 -12.12
N VAL A 64 12.71 53.02 -11.41
CA VAL A 64 13.54 54.10 -11.92
C VAL A 64 14.97 53.60 -11.99
N PHE A 65 15.63 53.77 -13.13
CA PHE A 65 16.99 53.29 -13.33
C PHE A 65 17.82 54.22 -14.21
N THR A 66 19.14 54.11 -14.10
CA THR A 66 20.09 54.79 -14.98
C THR A 66 20.44 53.86 -16.15
N PRO A 67 20.13 54.23 -17.40
CA PRO A 67 20.49 53.41 -18.56
C PRO A 67 22.01 53.44 -18.79
N SER A 68 22.57 52.29 -19.16
CA SER A 68 23.99 52.13 -19.51
C SER A 68 24.12 51.10 -20.63
N SER A 69 25.24 51.09 -21.33
CA SER A 69 25.63 50.03 -22.27
C SER A 69 26.97 49.46 -21.83
N ASP A 70 27.16 48.16 -21.99
CA ASP A 70 28.50 47.58 -21.90
C ASP A 70 29.27 47.67 -23.21
N ASP A 71 30.55 47.26 -23.17
CA ASP A 71 31.48 47.27 -24.31
C ASP A 71 30.98 46.44 -25.50
N ASN A 72 30.03 45.52 -25.26
CA ASN A 72 29.41 44.68 -26.29
C ASN A 72 28.09 45.26 -26.82
N GLY A 73 27.74 46.50 -26.45
CA GLY A 73 26.52 47.17 -26.89
C GLY A 73 25.25 46.70 -26.17
N LYS A 74 25.35 45.90 -25.11
CA LYS A 74 24.20 45.41 -24.37
C LYS A 74 23.72 46.44 -23.35
N LEU A 75 22.45 46.81 -23.47
CA LEU A 75 21.80 47.76 -22.56
C LEU A 75 21.59 47.17 -21.17
N LYS A 76 21.98 47.92 -20.14
CA LYS A 76 21.89 47.57 -18.72
C LYS A 76 21.16 48.65 -17.94
N ALA A 77 20.42 48.20 -16.92
CA ALA A 77 19.83 49.06 -15.92
C ALA A 77 20.74 49.10 -14.68
N LEU A 78 21.24 50.30 -14.37
CA LEU A 78 22.03 50.59 -13.17
C LEU A 78 21.20 51.40 -12.17
N ASP A 79 21.60 51.42 -10.90
CA ASP A 79 20.94 52.20 -9.83
C ASP A 79 19.40 52.04 -9.81
N ILE A 80 18.92 50.79 -9.91
CA ILE A 80 17.50 50.47 -10.00
C ILE A 80 16.83 50.73 -8.65
N ARG A 81 15.83 51.60 -8.61
CA ARG A 81 15.11 52.05 -7.42
C ARG A 81 13.60 52.06 -7.66
N ALA A 82 12.84 52.21 -6.58
CA ALA A 82 11.43 52.55 -6.68
C ALA A 82 11.24 54.00 -7.18
N PRO A 83 10.14 54.30 -7.89
CA PRO A 83 9.70 55.67 -8.15
C PRO A 83 9.50 56.48 -6.87
N GLU A 84 9.55 57.81 -6.99
CA GLU A 84 9.38 58.72 -5.85
C GLU A 84 8.09 58.38 -5.06
N ASN A 85 8.19 58.40 -3.73
CA ASN A 85 7.12 58.03 -2.78
C ASN A 85 6.61 56.58 -2.86
N LYS A 86 7.32 55.67 -3.52
CA LYS A 86 7.07 54.22 -3.49
C LYS A 86 8.26 53.46 -2.92
N GLU A 87 8.02 52.23 -2.49
CA GLU A 87 9.06 51.26 -2.14
C GLU A 87 8.99 50.08 -3.10
N LEU A 88 10.15 49.46 -3.39
CA LEU A 88 10.16 48.21 -4.14
C LEU A 88 9.44 47.13 -3.32
N VAL A 89 8.78 46.21 -4.01
CA VAL A 89 8.04 45.11 -3.37
C VAL A 89 8.96 44.26 -2.50
N CYS A 90 10.24 44.14 -2.85
CA CYS A 90 11.23 43.43 -2.04
C CYS A 90 11.54 44.11 -0.67
N VAL A 91 11.20 45.39 -0.51
CA VAL A 91 11.33 46.16 0.75
C VAL A 91 10.07 46.04 1.61
N ASN A 92 8.90 45.98 0.99
CA ASN A 92 7.61 46.06 1.68
C ASN A 92 7.16 44.70 2.25
N LYS A 93 7.86 44.21 3.27
CA LYS A 93 7.40 43.08 4.11
C LYS A 93 6.60 43.57 5.32
N LYS A 94 5.53 44.34 5.11
CA LYS A 94 4.39 44.27 6.04
C LYS A 94 3.63 42.98 5.73
N SER A 95 3.98 41.92 6.45
CA SER A 95 3.07 40.84 6.86
C SER A 95 1.91 40.52 5.90
N SER A 96 2.16 40.21 4.63
CA SER A 96 1.30 39.24 3.97
C SER A 96 1.80 37.88 4.47
N ALA A 97 1.13 37.41 5.52
CA ALA A 97 1.01 35.98 5.73
C ALA A 97 0.19 35.39 4.56
N THR A 98 0.64 35.55 3.32
CA THR A 98 0.42 34.50 2.34
C THR A 98 1.12 33.32 2.97
N SER A 99 0.33 32.39 3.49
CA SER A 99 0.82 31.09 3.88
C SER A 99 1.66 30.61 2.70
N THR A 100 2.98 30.69 2.81
CA THR A 100 3.82 29.74 2.12
C THR A 100 3.24 28.44 2.65
N LYS A 101 2.41 27.77 1.85
CA LYS A 101 2.12 26.36 2.08
C LYS A 101 3.50 25.75 1.96
N ARG A 102 4.24 25.73 3.07
CA ARG A 102 5.49 25.00 3.19
C ARG A 102 5.11 23.65 2.64
N HIS A 103 5.76 23.25 1.54
CA HIS A 103 5.53 21.93 0.99
C HIS A 103 5.55 20.97 2.18
N PRO A 104 4.45 20.24 2.42
CA PRO A 104 4.34 19.39 3.59
C PRO A 104 5.61 18.55 3.66
N LYS A 105 6.44 18.79 4.67
CA LYS A 105 7.60 17.94 4.88
C LYS A 105 7.04 16.64 5.42
N ASN A 106 7.30 15.52 4.75
CA ASN A 106 6.81 14.19 5.15
C ASN A 106 7.09 13.92 6.65
N THR A 107 8.21 14.43 7.19
CA THR A 107 8.60 14.23 8.59
C THR A 107 7.96 15.17 9.63
N THR A 108 7.34 16.28 9.23
CA THR A 108 6.81 17.28 10.20
C THR A 108 5.41 17.78 9.89
N SER A 109 4.90 17.53 8.69
CA SER A 109 3.60 17.99 8.20
C SER A 109 2.63 16.83 7.95
N PHE A 110 3.10 15.58 8.06
CA PHE A 110 2.25 14.41 8.04
C PHE A 110 1.40 14.41 9.31
N LYS A 111 0.08 14.56 9.13
CA LYS A 111 -0.89 14.29 10.17
C LYS A 111 -1.37 12.86 9.96
N PRO A 112 -0.96 11.89 10.80
CA PRO A 112 -1.45 10.53 10.67
C PRO A 112 -2.97 10.52 10.76
N GLN A 113 -3.57 9.60 10.01
CA GLN A 113 -5.01 9.36 10.11
C GLN A 113 -5.32 8.81 11.51
N GLN A 114 -6.24 9.45 12.23
CA GLN A 114 -6.63 9.05 13.60
C GLN A 114 -7.77 8.02 13.62
N SER A 115 -8.05 7.36 12.49
CA SER A 115 -9.01 6.25 12.42
C SER A 115 -8.27 4.91 12.47
N ALA A 116 -8.98 3.84 12.83
CA ALA A 116 -8.46 2.49 12.69
C ALA A 116 -8.03 2.23 11.22
N SER A 117 -6.96 1.45 11.05
CA SER A 117 -6.55 0.95 9.73
C SER A 117 -7.63 0.03 9.17
N ASP A 118 -7.88 0.10 7.87
CA ASP A 118 -8.76 -0.81 7.15
C ASP A 118 -8.23 -2.25 7.12
N MET A 119 -6.90 -2.42 7.15
CA MET A 119 -6.24 -3.71 7.36
C MET A 119 -4.93 -3.51 8.15
N ARG A 120 -4.75 -4.31 9.21
CA ARG A 120 -3.51 -4.41 9.98
C ARG A 120 -2.82 -5.73 9.65
N ILE A 121 -1.69 -5.67 8.96
CA ILE A 121 -0.89 -6.85 8.64
C ILE A 121 -0.01 -7.18 9.84
N ILE A 122 -0.17 -8.37 10.42
CA ILE A 122 0.67 -8.89 11.50
C ILE A 122 1.32 -10.20 11.08
N THR A 123 2.61 -10.36 11.39
CA THR A 123 3.39 -11.54 10.96
C THR A 123 4.23 -12.10 12.10
N GLY A 124 4.74 -13.33 11.92
CA GLY A 124 5.68 -13.97 12.84
C GLY A 124 5.16 -14.12 14.28
N TRP A 125 6.01 -13.82 15.27
CA TRP A 125 5.68 -13.96 16.70
C TRP A 125 4.45 -13.16 17.11
N MET A 126 4.27 -11.94 16.58
CA MET A 126 3.12 -11.11 16.90
C MET A 126 1.81 -11.74 16.39
N ALA A 127 1.79 -12.24 15.17
CA ALA A 127 0.64 -12.95 14.62
C ALA A 127 0.29 -14.17 15.47
N HIS A 128 1.31 -14.94 15.90
CA HIS A 128 1.09 -16.10 16.74
C HIS A 128 0.49 -15.70 18.09
N CYS A 129 1.11 -14.74 18.78
CA CYS A 129 0.61 -14.25 20.07
C CYS A 129 -0.82 -13.73 19.98
N ALA A 130 -1.17 -13.02 18.90
CA ALA A 130 -2.53 -12.55 18.69
C ALA A 130 -3.51 -13.72 18.52
N ALA A 131 -3.17 -14.73 17.71
CA ALA A 131 -3.99 -15.91 17.50
C ALA A 131 -4.22 -16.70 18.80
N VAL A 132 -3.16 -17.05 19.53
CA VAL A 132 -3.28 -17.94 20.71
C VAL A 132 -3.81 -17.23 21.96
N ASN A 133 -3.81 -15.89 22.01
CA ASN A 133 -4.25 -15.13 23.19
C ASN A 133 -5.57 -14.36 22.99
N ASN A 134 -6.37 -14.67 21.97
CA ASN A 134 -7.57 -13.88 21.61
C ASN A 134 -7.25 -12.38 21.42
N GLY A 135 -6.08 -12.08 20.86
CA GLY A 135 -5.61 -10.71 20.61
C GLY A 135 -5.88 -10.22 19.18
N LEU A 136 -6.55 -11.02 18.35
CA LEU A 136 -6.90 -10.67 16.98
C LEU A 136 -7.99 -9.60 16.96
N THR A 137 -7.91 -8.68 16.02
CA THR A 137 -8.96 -7.70 15.72
C THR A 137 -9.68 -8.09 14.44
N SER A 138 -10.85 -7.50 14.21
CA SER A 138 -11.58 -7.69 12.95
C SER A 138 -10.85 -7.14 11.71
N HIS A 139 -9.82 -6.31 11.91
CA HIS A 139 -9.01 -5.70 10.84
C HIS A 139 -7.68 -6.43 10.63
N ASP A 140 -7.41 -7.51 11.36
CA ASP A 140 -6.13 -8.21 11.24
C ASP A 140 -6.09 -9.12 10.01
N LEU A 141 -4.99 -9.03 9.27
CA LEU A 141 -4.50 -10.05 8.35
C LEU A 141 -3.24 -10.65 8.97
N THR A 142 -3.27 -11.94 9.29
CA THR A 142 -2.11 -12.63 9.87
C THR A 142 -1.42 -13.50 8.84
N ILE A 143 -0.09 -13.51 8.85
CA ILE A 143 0.74 -14.47 8.13
C ILE A 143 1.65 -15.18 9.14
N LEU A 144 1.49 -16.50 9.28
CA LEU A 144 2.25 -17.34 10.19
C LEU A 144 3.20 -18.24 9.39
N ASP A 145 4.47 -18.18 9.78
CA ASP A 145 5.54 -19.00 9.22
C ASP A 145 5.59 -20.37 9.93
N PRO A 146 5.54 -21.50 9.20
CA PRO A 146 5.64 -22.85 9.76
C PRO A 146 6.97 -23.16 10.44
N PHE A 147 8.03 -22.39 10.17
CA PHE A 147 9.38 -22.61 10.70
C PHE A 147 9.64 -21.87 12.01
N PHE A 148 8.65 -21.18 12.57
CA PHE A 148 8.82 -20.45 13.82
C PHE A 148 9.00 -21.43 15.01
N PRO A 149 10.16 -21.41 15.71
CA PRO A 149 10.44 -22.35 16.80
C PRO A 149 9.41 -22.27 17.93
N GLY A 150 8.87 -23.41 18.34
CA GLY A 150 7.84 -23.55 19.36
C GLY A 150 6.42 -23.13 18.94
N LEU A 151 6.20 -22.63 17.72
CA LEU A 151 4.94 -21.96 17.37
C LEU A 151 4.36 -22.24 15.97
N GLY A 152 5.16 -22.74 15.03
CA GLY A 152 4.68 -23.10 13.70
C GLY A 152 3.82 -24.37 13.72
N PHE A 153 3.02 -24.60 12.68
CA PHE A 153 2.25 -25.85 12.50
C PHE A 153 3.13 -27.10 12.71
N VAL A 154 4.41 -27.03 12.34
CA VAL A 154 5.40 -28.10 12.49
C VAL A 154 5.82 -28.35 13.96
N GLU A 155 5.80 -27.34 14.82
CA GLU A 155 6.10 -27.52 16.26
C GLU A 155 4.86 -27.97 17.03
N VAL A 156 3.67 -27.50 16.65
CA VAL A 156 2.41 -28.07 17.14
C VAL A 156 2.30 -29.55 16.74
N ASN A 157 2.78 -29.89 15.54
CA ASN A 157 2.85 -31.27 15.07
C ASN A 157 3.53 -32.18 16.10
N LYS A 158 4.70 -31.85 16.68
CA LYS A 158 5.37 -32.76 17.64
C LYS A 158 4.49 -33.20 18.82
N ALA A 159 3.53 -32.37 19.25
CA ALA A 159 2.61 -32.69 20.35
C ALA A 159 1.42 -33.59 19.93
N VAL A 160 0.94 -33.48 18.69
CA VAL A 160 -0.24 -34.22 18.16
C VAL A 160 0.11 -35.25 17.06
N ALA A 161 1.37 -35.29 16.62
CA ALA A 161 1.88 -36.12 15.52
C ALA A 161 1.59 -37.59 15.74
N LYS A 162 1.75 -38.03 16.99
CA LYS A 162 1.61 -39.43 17.37
C LYS A 162 0.16 -39.91 17.29
N GLU A 163 -0.81 -39.03 17.52
CA GLU A 163 -2.24 -39.34 17.47
C GLU A 163 -2.75 -39.43 16.01
N HIS A 164 -2.25 -38.56 15.14
CA HIS A 164 -2.72 -38.42 13.75
C HIS A 164 -1.74 -38.92 12.69
N ALA A 165 -0.65 -39.59 13.09
CA ALA A 165 0.42 -40.10 12.22
C ALA A 165 0.98 -39.05 11.23
N LEU A 166 1.08 -37.80 11.68
CA LEU A 166 1.52 -36.68 10.85
C LEU A 166 3.03 -36.78 10.57
N PRO A 167 3.49 -36.52 9.33
CA PRO A 167 4.90 -36.70 8.96
C PRO A 167 5.78 -35.55 9.46
N ASP A 168 7.06 -35.85 9.70
CA ASP A 168 8.09 -34.82 9.80
C ASP A 168 8.27 -34.15 8.42
N ARG A 169 8.42 -32.82 8.41
CA ARG A 169 8.59 -32.08 7.16
C ARG A 169 10.03 -32.28 6.64
N ALA A 170 10.24 -33.33 5.86
CA ALA A 170 11.52 -33.60 5.21
C ALA A 170 11.71 -32.79 3.91
N THR A 171 10.63 -32.51 3.16
CA THR A 171 10.61 -31.70 1.93
C THR A 171 9.26 -30.97 1.76
N GLU A 172 9.17 -30.04 0.80
CA GLU A 172 7.92 -29.31 0.47
C GLU A 172 6.78 -30.21 -0.03
N SER A 173 7.07 -31.43 -0.52
CA SER A 173 6.05 -32.32 -1.06
C SER A 173 5.46 -33.26 -0.02
N VAL A 174 6.14 -33.53 1.09
CA VAL A 174 5.73 -34.55 2.07
C VAL A 174 4.30 -34.32 2.56
N TRP A 175 3.97 -33.09 2.94
CA TRP A 175 2.63 -32.76 3.42
C TRP A 175 1.59 -32.78 2.31
N PHE A 176 1.95 -32.30 1.12
CA PHE A 176 1.07 -32.35 -0.03
C PHE A 176 0.71 -33.81 -0.38
N ASP A 177 1.71 -34.69 -0.48
CA ASP A 177 1.54 -36.10 -0.80
C ASP A 177 0.76 -36.82 0.31
N PHE A 178 1.03 -36.50 1.57
CA PHE A 178 0.34 -37.07 2.73
C PHE A 178 -1.16 -36.71 2.78
N ILE A 179 -1.53 -35.47 2.47
CA ILE A 179 -2.94 -35.05 2.38
C ILE A 179 -3.59 -35.61 1.11
N LYS A 180 -2.85 -35.64 0.00
CA LYS A 180 -3.34 -36.19 -1.27
C LYS A 180 -3.67 -37.68 -1.16
N GLU A 181 -2.81 -38.46 -0.51
CA GLU A 181 -3.04 -39.89 -0.26
C GLU A 181 -4.36 -40.10 0.52
N GLU A 182 -4.64 -39.29 1.54
CA GLU A 182 -5.91 -39.37 2.29
C GLU A 182 -7.11 -39.07 1.40
N ILE A 183 -7.01 -38.02 0.56
CA ILE A 183 -8.07 -37.68 -0.39
C ILE A 183 -8.31 -38.82 -1.37
N ASP A 184 -7.26 -39.48 -1.86
CA ASP A 184 -7.39 -40.63 -2.77
C ASP A 184 -8.07 -41.83 -2.10
N ILE A 185 -7.75 -42.10 -0.83
CA ILE A 185 -8.40 -43.15 -0.02
C ILE A 185 -9.89 -42.84 0.17
N VAL A 186 -10.21 -41.61 0.58
CA VAL A 186 -11.60 -41.18 0.85
C VAL A 186 -12.40 -41.14 -0.45
N LYS A 187 -11.82 -40.65 -1.55
CA LYS A 187 -12.41 -40.72 -2.88
C LYS A 187 -12.82 -42.15 -3.22
N LYS A 188 -11.91 -43.12 -3.06
CA LYS A 188 -12.21 -44.53 -3.36
C LYS A 188 -13.36 -45.07 -2.50
N LYS A 189 -13.42 -44.67 -1.22
CA LYS A 189 -14.49 -45.08 -0.29
C LYS A 189 -15.86 -44.54 -0.68
N HIS A 190 -15.95 -43.26 -1.07
CA HIS A 190 -17.24 -42.58 -1.29
C HIS A 190 -17.73 -42.56 -2.74
N CYS A 191 -16.82 -42.68 -3.71
CA CYS A 191 -17.15 -42.63 -5.14
C CYS A 191 -17.00 -44.00 -5.84
N GLY A 192 -16.36 -44.98 -5.19
CA GLY A 192 -15.99 -46.25 -5.81
C GLY A 192 -15.05 -46.06 -7.00
N ASP A 193 -15.13 -46.97 -7.98
CA ASP A 193 -14.40 -46.89 -9.26
C ASP A 193 -15.11 -45.99 -10.30
N SER A 194 -16.22 -45.35 -9.92
CA SER A 194 -17.01 -44.52 -10.84
C SER A 194 -16.29 -43.23 -11.21
N SER A 195 -16.61 -42.70 -12.40
CA SER A 195 -16.03 -41.48 -12.97
C SER A 195 -16.54 -40.18 -12.35
N GLU A 196 -17.23 -40.21 -11.21
CA GLU A 196 -17.61 -38.98 -10.51
C GLU A 196 -16.34 -38.31 -9.95
N GLU A 197 -16.03 -37.11 -10.46
CA GLU A 197 -14.85 -36.37 -10.05
C GLU A 197 -15.04 -35.83 -8.63
N PHE A 198 -14.51 -36.55 -7.64
CA PHE A 198 -14.41 -36.09 -6.24
C PHE A 198 -13.81 -34.68 -6.14
N MET A 199 -12.84 -34.39 -7.02
CA MET A 199 -12.26 -33.07 -7.20
C MET A 199 -12.88 -32.41 -8.43
N LYS A 200 -13.78 -31.44 -8.24
CA LYS A 200 -14.47 -30.74 -9.34
C LYS A 200 -13.94 -29.34 -9.56
N LEU A 201 -14.06 -28.82 -10.78
CA LEU A 201 -13.71 -27.43 -11.08
C LEU A 201 -14.61 -26.45 -10.33
N TRP A 202 -13.99 -25.52 -9.61
CA TRP A 202 -14.65 -24.38 -8.99
C TRP A 202 -15.20 -23.46 -10.09
N HIS A 203 -16.53 -23.33 -10.14
CA HIS A 203 -17.27 -22.61 -11.19
C HIS A 203 -16.90 -22.98 -12.64
N GLY A 204 -16.24 -24.13 -12.85
CA GLY A 204 -15.91 -24.65 -14.18
C GLY A 204 -14.59 -24.16 -14.79
N ASP A 205 -13.77 -23.34 -14.12
CA ASP A 205 -12.65 -22.67 -14.83
C ASP A 205 -11.31 -22.50 -14.08
N SER A 206 -11.27 -22.54 -12.74
CA SER A 206 -10.16 -21.90 -12.03
C SER A 206 -9.26 -22.82 -11.21
N HIS A 207 -9.80 -23.62 -10.29
CA HIS A 207 -9.08 -24.61 -9.51
C HIS A 207 -10.02 -25.75 -9.12
N LEU A 208 -9.50 -26.86 -8.62
CA LEU A 208 -10.32 -27.98 -8.16
C LEU A 208 -10.70 -27.82 -6.68
N ILE A 209 -11.89 -28.28 -6.32
CA ILE A 209 -12.34 -28.38 -4.93
C ILE A 209 -12.81 -29.80 -4.64
N ALA A 210 -12.58 -30.28 -3.42
CA ALA A 210 -13.23 -31.50 -2.95
C ALA A 210 -14.74 -31.25 -2.86
N ASP A 211 -15.55 -32.14 -3.43
CA ASP A 211 -16.99 -31.91 -3.54
C ASP A 211 -17.75 -32.24 -2.24
N ASP A 212 -18.15 -31.20 -1.53
CA ASP A 212 -19.03 -31.30 -0.35
C ASP A 212 -20.45 -31.80 -0.67
N GLY A 213 -20.83 -31.91 -1.95
CA GLY A 213 -22.07 -32.57 -2.37
C GLY A 213 -22.01 -34.09 -2.25
N ILE A 214 -20.81 -34.68 -2.38
CA ILE A 214 -20.61 -36.12 -2.25
C ILE A 214 -20.88 -36.52 -0.81
N SER A 215 -21.72 -37.55 -0.61
CA SER A 215 -22.16 -37.99 0.72
C SER A 215 -22.63 -36.82 1.62
N LYS A 216 -23.16 -35.73 1.02
CA LYS A 216 -23.54 -34.50 1.75
C LYS A 216 -22.42 -33.93 2.65
N GLY A 217 -21.15 -34.14 2.26
CA GLY A 217 -19.98 -33.68 2.99
C GLY A 217 -19.53 -34.60 4.12
N GLU A 218 -20.22 -35.71 4.36
CA GLU A 218 -19.89 -36.68 5.42
C GLU A 218 -18.54 -37.37 5.21
N TRP A 219 -17.99 -37.35 3.98
CA TRP A 219 -16.65 -37.85 3.67
C TRP A 219 -15.56 -37.19 4.52
N LYS A 220 -15.78 -35.96 5.00
CA LYS A 220 -14.86 -35.26 5.91
C LYS A 220 -14.66 -36.00 7.24
N ASN A 221 -15.64 -36.80 7.67
CA ASN A 221 -15.53 -37.60 8.89
C ASN A 221 -14.45 -38.69 8.77
N ASP A 222 -14.15 -39.12 7.55
CA ASP A 222 -13.14 -40.14 7.25
C ASP A 222 -11.73 -39.55 7.00
N CYS A 223 -11.59 -38.22 6.95
CA CYS A 223 -10.31 -37.55 6.76
C CYS A 223 -9.59 -37.30 8.09
N HIS A 224 -9.08 -38.36 8.72
CA HIS A 224 -8.42 -38.28 10.03
C HIS A 224 -7.23 -37.30 10.07
N ARG A 225 -6.41 -37.26 9.02
CA ARG A 225 -5.21 -36.41 8.91
C ARG A 225 -5.60 -34.95 8.70
N ILE A 226 -6.50 -34.67 7.75
CA ILE A 226 -7.06 -33.33 7.53
C ILE A 226 -7.76 -32.82 8.79
N ASN A 227 -8.51 -33.67 9.50
CA ASN A 227 -9.15 -33.29 10.77
C ASN A 227 -8.12 -32.96 11.86
N GLY A 228 -7.00 -33.68 11.92
CA GLY A 228 -5.87 -33.31 12.79
C GLY A 228 -5.30 -31.92 12.48
N VAL A 229 -5.17 -31.58 11.19
CA VAL A 229 -4.78 -30.22 10.75
C VAL A 229 -5.81 -29.18 11.17
N ILE A 230 -7.10 -29.44 10.92
CA ILE A 230 -8.20 -28.54 11.26
C ILE A 230 -8.24 -28.28 12.76
N ASN A 231 -8.18 -29.33 13.58
CA ASN A 231 -8.22 -29.23 15.04
C ASN A 231 -7.03 -28.45 15.60
N THR A 232 -5.85 -28.65 15.02
CA THR A 232 -4.65 -27.90 15.36
C THR A 232 -4.82 -26.39 15.12
N ILE A 233 -5.31 -26.03 13.93
CA ILE A 233 -5.56 -24.63 13.58
C ILE A 233 -6.69 -24.06 14.45
N ALA A 234 -7.76 -24.83 14.67
CA ALA A 234 -8.89 -24.42 15.50
C ALA A 234 -8.46 -24.07 16.92
N SER A 235 -7.63 -24.92 17.53
CA SER A 235 -7.04 -24.70 18.85
C SER A 235 -6.15 -23.46 18.88
N MET A 236 -5.26 -23.32 17.90
CA MET A 236 -4.32 -22.18 17.79
C MET A 236 -5.03 -20.83 17.69
N PHE A 237 -6.09 -20.76 16.90
CA PHE A 237 -6.88 -19.53 16.70
C PHE A 237 -8.05 -19.39 17.68
N LYS A 238 -8.18 -20.34 18.62
CA LYS A 238 -9.31 -20.45 19.55
C LYS A 238 -10.66 -20.26 18.83
N MET A 239 -10.76 -20.86 17.65
CA MET A 239 -11.91 -20.67 16.76
C MET A 239 -12.87 -21.85 16.82
N GLU A 240 -14.17 -21.54 16.81
CA GLU A 240 -15.22 -22.49 16.53
C GLU A 240 -15.39 -22.64 15.01
N VAL A 241 -14.96 -23.77 14.46
CA VAL A 241 -15.05 -24.05 13.02
C VAL A 241 -16.49 -24.33 12.62
N LYS A 242 -17.00 -23.59 11.62
CA LYS A 242 -18.36 -23.75 11.08
C LYS A 242 -18.38 -24.43 9.73
N SER A 243 -17.33 -24.24 8.93
CA SER A 243 -17.21 -24.86 7.61
C SER A 243 -15.75 -24.96 7.20
N THR A 244 -15.46 -25.90 6.31
CA THR A 244 -14.12 -26.14 5.78
C THR A 244 -14.16 -26.42 4.28
N ARG A 245 -13.05 -26.16 3.57
CA ARG A 245 -12.88 -26.51 2.16
C ARG A 245 -11.47 -26.91 1.83
N VAL A 246 -11.33 -27.94 1.01
CA VAL A 246 -10.07 -28.33 0.38
C VAL A 246 -10.05 -27.81 -1.06
N ASN A 247 -8.99 -27.10 -1.42
CA ASN A 247 -8.75 -26.58 -2.77
C ASN A 247 -7.46 -27.21 -3.31
N LEU A 248 -7.46 -27.62 -4.57
CA LEU A 248 -6.30 -28.13 -5.30
C LEU A 248 -6.06 -27.28 -6.55
N TYR A 249 -4.87 -26.72 -6.63
CA TYR A 249 -4.33 -26.01 -7.78
C TYR A 249 -3.33 -26.94 -8.43
N ARG A 250 -3.62 -27.39 -9.66
CA ARG A 250 -2.89 -28.45 -10.34
C ARG A 250 -1.49 -28.00 -10.76
N ASP A 251 -1.39 -26.75 -11.20
CA ASP A 251 -0.16 -26.10 -11.65
C ASP A 251 -0.30 -24.58 -11.46
N GLY A 252 0.59 -23.77 -12.06
CA GLY A 252 0.51 -22.31 -11.92
C GLY A 252 -0.57 -21.62 -12.74
N ASN A 253 -1.26 -22.33 -13.64
CA ASN A 253 -2.36 -21.75 -14.41
C ASN A 253 -3.65 -21.67 -13.59
N ASP A 254 -3.82 -22.57 -12.61
CA ASP A 254 -4.95 -22.55 -11.69
C ASP A 254 -4.87 -21.33 -10.74
N TRP A 255 -6.03 -20.74 -10.44
CA TRP A 255 -6.13 -19.48 -9.69
C TRP A 255 -7.46 -19.37 -8.93
N LYS A 256 -7.63 -18.30 -8.15
CA LYS A 256 -8.92 -17.93 -7.55
C LYS A 256 -9.14 -16.43 -7.70
N PRO A 257 -10.27 -15.98 -8.28
CA PRO A 257 -10.54 -14.56 -8.46
C PRO A 257 -10.64 -13.81 -7.14
N TYR A 258 -10.44 -12.49 -7.22
CA TYR A 258 -10.76 -11.58 -6.12
C TYR A 258 -12.24 -11.70 -5.78
N HIS A 259 -12.52 -12.06 -4.53
CA HIS A 259 -13.88 -12.24 -4.01
C HIS A 259 -13.92 -11.89 -2.52
N HIS A 260 -15.12 -11.74 -2.00
CA HIS A 260 -15.39 -11.75 -0.56
C HIS A 260 -15.91 -13.13 -0.16
N ASP A 261 -15.57 -13.58 1.04
CA ASP A 261 -16.23 -14.77 1.59
C ASP A 261 -17.69 -14.49 1.87
N ALA A 262 -18.50 -15.56 1.91
CA ALA A 262 -19.95 -15.46 2.08
C ALA A 262 -20.35 -14.65 3.34
N ALA A 263 -19.52 -14.66 4.39
CA ALA A 263 -19.72 -13.88 5.61
C ALA A 263 -19.69 -12.36 5.39
N ALA A 264 -19.11 -11.83 4.31
CA ALA A 264 -19.24 -10.40 3.99
C ALA A 264 -20.61 -10.06 3.39
N ILE A 265 -21.24 -11.03 2.72
CA ILE A 265 -22.40 -10.79 1.85
C ILE A 265 -23.71 -11.27 2.51
N LYS A 266 -23.72 -12.46 3.12
CA LYS A 266 -24.92 -13.15 3.59
C LYS A 266 -25.14 -12.96 5.10
N ASP A 267 -26.30 -12.43 5.49
CA ASP A 267 -26.59 -12.08 6.88
C ASP A 267 -26.64 -13.28 7.84
N ASN A 268 -27.07 -14.45 7.36
CA ASN A 268 -27.02 -15.67 8.17
C ASN A 268 -25.58 -16.12 8.45
N MET A 269 -24.65 -15.89 7.52
CA MET A 269 -23.24 -16.23 7.68
C MET A 269 -22.50 -15.24 8.59
N LYS A 270 -22.82 -13.94 8.50
CA LYS A 270 -22.27 -12.87 9.38
C LYS A 270 -22.40 -13.18 10.86
N LYS A 271 -23.47 -13.87 11.25
CA LYS A 271 -23.77 -14.21 12.65
C LYS A 271 -22.92 -15.34 13.22
N VAL A 272 -22.29 -16.14 12.37
CA VAL A 272 -21.59 -17.36 12.77
C VAL A 272 -20.14 -17.42 12.29
N GLN A 273 -19.73 -16.50 11.40
CA GLN A 273 -18.38 -16.45 10.85
C GLN A 273 -17.82 -15.03 10.91
N ASN A 274 -16.68 -14.85 11.60
CA ASN A 274 -15.96 -13.59 11.70
C ASN A 274 -14.44 -13.71 11.39
N ILE A 275 -13.98 -14.93 11.09
CA ILE A 275 -12.59 -15.21 10.72
C ILE A 275 -12.53 -16.28 9.62
N THR A 276 -11.60 -16.07 8.69
CA THR A 276 -11.15 -17.09 7.72
C THR A 276 -9.71 -17.43 8.03
N VAL A 277 -9.39 -18.72 8.09
CA VAL A 277 -8.01 -19.23 8.27
C VAL A 277 -7.71 -20.23 7.17
N ALA A 278 -6.52 -20.16 6.59
CA ALA A 278 -6.12 -21.01 5.48
C ALA A 278 -4.69 -21.49 5.65
N ILE A 279 -4.49 -22.81 5.55
CA ILE A 279 -3.16 -23.44 5.54
C ILE A 279 -2.82 -23.91 4.13
N ASN A 280 -1.54 -23.79 3.76
CA ASN A 280 -1.00 -24.12 2.47
C ASN A 280 -0.12 -25.38 2.49
N PHE A 281 -0.23 -26.23 1.47
CA PHE A 281 0.66 -27.37 1.25
C PHE A 281 1.15 -27.46 -0.18
N GLY A 282 2.41 -27.86 -0.37
CA GLY A 282 3.05 -28.00 -1.69
C GLY A 282 3.45 -26.65 -2.29
N GLY A 283 3.20 -26.46 -3.58
CA GLY A 283 3.76 -25.35 -4.35
C GLY A 283 3.38 -23.96 -3.85
N CYS A 284 4.35 -23.04 -3.86
CA CYS A 284 4.14 -21.66 -3.49
C CYS A 284 3.18 -20.94 -4.47
N ARG A 285 2.20 -20.20 -3.95
CA ARG A 285 1.38 -19.24 -4.71
C ARG A 285 1.22 -17.97 -3.90
N GLU A 286 0.96 -16.86 -4.59
CA GLU A 286 0.62 -15.61 -3.92
C GLU A 286 -0.85 -15.59 -3.54
N VAL A 287 -1.13 -15.41 -2.25
CA VAL A 287 -2.42 -14.88 -1.81
C VAL A 287 -2.37 -13.37 -1.96
N SER A 288 -3.40 -12.79 -2.56
CA SER A 288 -3.49 -11.35 -2.79
C SER A 288 -4.78 -10.79 -2.23
N PHE A 289 -4.69 -9.60 -1.64
CA PHE A 289 -5.79 -8.82 -1.10
C PHE A 289 -5.90 -7.51 -1.86
N GLN A 290 -7.08 -7.21 -2.39
CA GLN A 290 -7.40 -6.00 -3.13
C GLN A 290 -8.45 -5.18 -2.37
N ASN A 291 -8.11 -3.94 -2.03
CA ASN A 291 -9.04 -3.01 -1.39
C ASN A 291 -10.24 -2.78 -2.33
N ALA A 292 -11.45 -2.96 -1.82
CA ALA A 292 -12.67 -2.89 -2.64
C ALA A 292 -12.98 -1.48 -3.15
N ALA A 293 -12.51 -0.44 -2.46
CA ALA A 293 -12.75 0.96 -2.82
C ALA A 293 -11.64 1.58 -3.68
N THR A 294 -10.37 1.24 -3.40
CA THR A 294 -9.21 1.87 -4.04
C THR A 294 -8.51 0.97 -5.06
N GLU A 295 -8.90 -0.30 -5.15
CA GLU A 295 -8.26 -1.34 -5.99
C GLU A 295 -6.77 -1.59 -5.69
N SER A 296 -6.24 -0.98 -4.62
CA SER A 296 -4.87 -1.21 -4.17
C SER A 296 -4.69 -2.65 -3.71
N THR A 297 -3.56 -3.25 -4.08
CA THR A 297 -3.29 -4.68 -3.81
C THR A 297 -2.09 -4.87 -2.88
N VAL A 298 -2.17 -5.89 -2.03
CA VAL A 298 -1.02 -6.45 -1.30
C VAL A 298 -1.01 -7.96 -1.48
N SER A 299 0.17 -8.54 -1.72
CA SER A 299 0.33 -9.97 -1.99
C SER A 299 1.39 -10.58 -1.08
N PHE A 300 1.19 -11.86 -0.73
CA PHE A 300 2.10 -12.62 0.12
C PHE A 300 2.38 -14.00 -0.48
N PRO A 301 3.64 -14.43 -0.59
CA PRO A 301 3.97 -15.78 -1.03
C PRO A 301 3.61 -16.79 0.06
N MET A 302 2.71 -17.73 -0.25
CA MET A 302 2.32 -18.81 0.65
C MET A 302 3.14 -20.05 0.33
N LEU A 303 4.21 -20.27 1.09
CA LEU A 303 5.03 -21.48 0.99
C LEU A 303 4.31 -22.67 1.64
N ASP A 304 4.78 -23.88 1.38
CA ASP A 304 4.31 -25.08 2.08
C ASP A 304 4.36 -24.87 3.61
N GLY A 305 3.27 -25.19 4.30
CA GLY A 305 3.04 -25.00 5.73
C GLY A 305 2.61 -23.59 6.18
N TYR A 306 2.62 -22.57 5.30
CA TYR A 306 2.18 -21.22 5.69
C TYR A 306 0.69 -21.19 6.04
N ILE A 307 0.36 -20.44 7.09
CA ILE A 307 -1.02 -20.11 7.46
C ILE A 307 -1.24 -18.62 7.24
N TYR A 308 -2.33 -18.27 6.58
CA TYR A 308 -2.86 -16.90 6.61
C TYR A 308 -4.25 -16.88 7.21
N SER A 309 -4.60 -15.80 7.91
CA SER A 309 -5.96 -15.58 8.38
C SER A 309 -6.36 -14.12 8.23
N PHE A 310 -7.67 -13.87 8.15
CA PHE A 310 -8.18 -12.50 8.15
C PHE A 310 -9.51 -12.38 8.86
N GLY A 311 -9.69 -11.25 9.55
CA GLY A 311 -10.89 -10.92 10.29
C GLY A 311 -12.04 -10.38 9.42
N ARG A 312 -13.18 -10.14 10.07
CA ARG A 312 -14.43 -9.71 9.42
C ARG A 312 -14.26 -8.44 8.58
N GLU A 313 -13.65 -7.40 9.12
CA GLU A 313 -13.53 -6.11 8.42
C GLU A 313 -12.56 -6.22 7.24
N VAL A 314 -11.50 -7.02 7.35
CA VAL A 314 -10.65 -7.34 6.18
C VAL A 314 -11.50 -8.00 5.10
N ASN A 315 -12.32 -9.00 5.43
CA ASN A 315 -13.18 -9.67 4.44
C ASN A 315 -14.24 -8.73 3.82
N VAL A 316 -14.67 -7.69 4.54
CA VAL A 316 -15.66 -6.71 4.04
C VAL A 316 -15.00 -5.66 3.16
N LEU A 317 -13.85 -5.12 3.59
CA LEU A 317 -13.18 -4.00 2.95
C LEU A 317 -12.21 -4.44 1.84
N TRP A 318 -11.72 -5.69 1.90
CA TRP A 318 -10.76 -6.26 0.97
C TRP A 318 -11.29 -7.55 0.36
N LYS A 319 -11.23 -7.62 -0.97
CA LYS A 319 -11.40 -8.88 -1.70
C LYS A 319 -10.09 -9.65 -1.62
N HIS A 320 -10.15 -10.98 -1.62
CA HIS A 320 -8.96 -11.83 -1.64
C HIS A 320 -9.01 -12.83 -2.78
N GLY A 321 -7.84 -13.29 -3.23
CA GLY A 321 -7.69 -14.23 -4.34
C GLY A 321 -6.36 -14.96 -4.29
N ILE A 322 -6.23 -15.99 -5.12
CA ILE A 322 -4.97 -16.70 -5.33
C ILE A 322 -4.52 -16.38 -6.75
N LEU A 323 -3.35 -15.76 -6.89
CA LEU A 323 -2.82 -15.36 -8.20
C LEU A 323 -2.31 -16.58 -8.97
N LYS A 324 -2.32 -16.47 -10.30
CA LYS A 324 -1.64 -17.42 -11.18
C LYS A 324 -0.15 -17.42 -10.87
N GLY A 325 0.43 -18.62 -10.81
CA GLY A 325 1.87 -18.82 -10.71
C GLY A 325 2.53 -18.95 -12.08
N HIS A 326 3.80 -19.38 -12.06
CA HIS A 326 4.46 -19.82 -13.29
C HIS A 326 3.79 -21.11 -13.80
N PRO A 327 3.55 -21.32 -15.11
CA PRO A 327 2.85 -22.53 -15.58
C PRO A 327 3.46 -23.86 -15.10
N GLN A 328 4.75 -23.89 -14.79
CA GLN A 328 5.47 -25.07 -14.25
C GLN A 328 5.53 -25.11 -12.72
N SER A 329 4.85 -24.19 -12.03
CA SER A 329 4.80 -24.20 -10.57
C SER A 329 4.15 -25.51 -10.09
N PRO A 330 4.72 -26.16 -9.05
CA PRO A 330 4.22 -27.43 -8.56
C PRO A 330 2.78 -27.30 -8.04
N PRO A 331 2.06 -28.43 -7.93
CA PRO A 331 0.70 -28.45 -7.41
C PRO A 331 0.66 -27.93 -5.98
N ARG A 332 -0.46 -27.28 -5.64
CA ARG A 332 -0.70 -26.65 -4.34
C ARG A 332 -2.04 -27.11 -3.81
N MET A 333 -2.10 -27.43 -2.53
CA MET A 333 -3.35 -27.68 -1.82
C MET A 333 -3.54 -26.64 -0.71
N SER A 334 -4.78 -26.25 -0.44
CA SER A 334 -5.09 -25.44 0.73
C SER A 334 -6.36 -25.88 1.42
N ILE A 335 -6.29 -25.95 2.75
CA ILE A 335 -7.44 -26.21 3.62
C ILE A 335 -7.87 -24.88 4.21
N ILE A 336 -9.12 -24.50 3.93
CA ILE A 336 -9.73 -23.26 4.42
C ILE A 336 -10.70 -23.61 5.53
N LEU A 337 -10.67 -22.84 6.61
CA LEU A 337 -11.54 -22.92 7.75
C LEU A 337 -12.27 -21.58 7.88
N TRP A 338 -13.59 -21.62 7.98
CA TRP A 338 -14.41 -20.46 8.33
C TRP A 338 -15.08 -20.71 9.67
N GLY A 339 -15.06 -19.70 10.55
CA GLY A 339 -15.62 -19.88 11.88
C GLY A 339 -15.70 -18.61 12.69
N TRP A 340 -15.89 -18.80 13.99
CA TRP A 340 -15.97 -17.73 14.98
C TRP A 340 -14.76 -17.77 15.90
N SER A 341 -14.12 -16.62 16.14
CA SER A 341 -13.10 -16.45 17.17
C SER A 341 -13.34 -15.12 17.89
N GLU A 342 -13.09 -15.05 19.20
CA GLU A 342 -13.23 -13.80 19.95
C GLU A 342 -12.20 -12.77 19.44
N GLN A 343 -12.68 -11.60 19.05
CA GLN A 343 -11.88 -10.51 18.49
C GLN A 343 -11.96 -9.29 19.40
N VAL A 344 -10.83 -8.63 19.62
CA VAL A 344 -10.73 -7.39 20.39
C VAL A 344 -10.89 -6.17 19.50
N GLU A 345 -11.22 -5.04 20.12
CA GLU A 345 -11.32 -3.75 19.42
C GLU A 345 -9.95 -3.37 18.82
N PRO A 346 -9.94 -2.84 17.57
CA PRO A 346 -8.71 -2.38 16.95
C PRO A 346 -8.08 -1.23 17.73
N GLN A 347 -6.76 -1.28 17.92
CA GLN A 347 -6.03 -0.20 18.55
C GLN A 347 -6.03 1.04 17.64
N VAL A 348 -6.55 2.15 18.16
CA VAL A 348 -6.45 3.46 17.51
C VAL A 348 -5.29 4.23 18.15
N PHE A 349 -4.18 4.36 17.44
CA PHE A 349 -3.06 5.19 17.89
C PHE A 349 -3.46 6.66 17.73
N LYS A 350 -3.53 7.39 18.85
CA LYS A 350 -3.93 8.81 18.90
C LYS A 350 -2.77 9.76 18.63
#